data_AF-A0A420ZA34-F1
#
_entry.id   AF-A0A420ZA34-F1
#
_cell.length_a   1.000
_cell.length_b   1.000
_cell.length_c   1.000
_cell.angle_alpha   90.00
_cell.angle_beta   90.00
_cell.angle_gamma   90.00
#
_symmetry.space_group_name_H-M   'P 1'
#
loop_
_entity.id
_entity.type
_entity.pdbx_description
1 polymer ?
#
loop_
_entity_poly.entity_id
_entity_poly.type
_entity_poly.pdbx_seq_one_letter_code
_entity_poly.pdbx_strand_id
1 'polypeptide(L)'
;MKKTTIDQKEISKLLEKIKAAQVGNKLDLSSDEDLSIAIMNLISIEEHMFFTAAKTGKIGYLNLLQETRQMRKKLLKRIIKDYEGEVWCISKHLLASSMRLSEVGTKSLAKGKKEEAFDFFKMAYQLYSTFWGLNLGVIKSKKLKLSIKKRGQKEKEIKKESGIINRKNSLFEK
;
A
#
# COMPACT_ATOMS: atom_id res chain seq x y z
N MET A 1 18.44 11.53 -18.64
CA MET A 1 17.24 11.22 -17.82
C MET A 1 17.67 10.90 -16.40
N LYS A 2 17.36 11.75 -15.41
CA LYS A 2 17.59 11.41 -13.98
C LYS A 2 16.49 10.44 -13.55
N LYS A 3 16.82 9.15 -13.40
CA LYS A 3 15.93 8.16 -12.79
C LYS A 3 15.46 8.72 -11.44
N THR A 4 14.15 8.80 -11.25
CA THR A 4 13.54 9.20 -9.97
C THR A 4 13.62 8.00 -9.02
N THR A 5 14.82 7.54 -8.69
CA THR A 5 15.03 6.52 -7.67
C THR A 5 14.99 7.19 -6.32
N ILE A 6 13.98 6.84 -5.52
CA ILE A 6 13.99 7.05 -4.08
C ILE A 6 15.33 6.55 -3.54
N ASP A 7 16.07 7.41 -2.85
CA ASP A 7 17.45 7.18 -2.42
C ASP A 7 17.53 5.94 -1.53
N GLN A 8 18.31 4.93 -1.95
CA GLN A 8 18.53 3.72 -1.16
C GLN A 8 19.08 4.05 0.23
N LYS A 9 19.81 5.16 0.37
CA LYS A 9 20.32 5.62 1.67
C LYS A 9 19.21 6.05 2.61
N GLU A 10 18.16 6.70 2.12
CA GLU A 10 17.02 7.12 2.96
C GLU A 10 16.21 5.92 3.46
N ILE A 11 16.04 4.89 2.62
CA ILE A 11 15.41 3.63 3.04
C ILE A 11 16.27 2.91 4.08
N SER A 12 17.58 2.78 3.83
CA SER A 12 18.51 2.16 4.79
C SER A 12 18.45 2.86 6.15
N LYS A 13 18.46 4.20 6.14
CA LYS A 13 18.37 5.01 7.34
C LYS A 13 17.00 4.88 8.06
N LEU A 14 15.92 4.69 7.30
CA LEU A 14 14.61 4.38 7.88
C LEU A 14 14.63 2.99 8.56
N LEU A 15 15.21 1.99 7.91
CA LEU A 15 15.33 0.64 8.45
C LEU A 15 16.18 0.61 9.73
N GLU A 16 17.30 1.32 9.75
CA GLU A 16 18.12 1.46 10.95
C GLU A 16 17.35 2.08 12.11
N LYS A 17 16.52 3.09 11.83
CA LYS A 17 15.66 3.70 12.86
C LYS A 17 14.56 2.76 13.32
N ILE A 18 13.97 1.97 12.42
CA ILE A 18 13.00 0.92 12.77
C ILE A 18 13.67 -0.11 13.68
N LYS A 19 14.88 -0.57 13.34
CA LYS A 19 15.67 -1.49 14.17
C LYS A 19 16.01 -0.90 15.54
N ALA A 20 16.40 0.37 15.61
CA ALA A 20 16.65 1.04 16.89
C ALA A 20 15.37 1.15 17.74
N ALA A 21 14.23 1.42 17.11
CA ALA A 21 12.94 1.47 17.78
C ALA A 21 12.45 0.09 18.28
N GLN A 22 12.90 -1.01 17.65
CA GLN A 22 12.64 -2.38 18.10
C GLN A 22 13.36 -2.70 19.41
N VAL A 23 14.62 -2.28 19.57
CA VAL A 23 15.44 -2.62 20.75
C VAL A 23 14.93 -1.94 22.03
N GLY A 24 14.22 -0.81 21.92
CA GLY A 24 13.72 -0.04 23.06
C GLY A 24 12.24 -0.24 23.41
N ASN A 25 11.42 -0.77 22.50
CA ASN A 25 10.01 -1.05 22.76
C ASN A 25 9.82 -2.55 23.02
N LYS A 26 9.11 -2.91 24.10
CA LYS A 26 8.53 -4.26 24.32
C LYS A 26 7.43 -4.61 23.30
N LEU A 27 7.55 -4.15 22.05
CA LEU A 27 6.68 -4.52 20.95
C LEU A 27 7.21 -5.82 20.37
N ASP A 28 6.40 -6.87 20.40
CA ASP A 28 6.69 -8.11 19.70
C ASP A 28 6.50 -7.88 18.20
N LEU A 29 7.50 -7.23 17.59
CA LEU A 29 7.41 -6.83 16.20
C LEU A 29 7.28 -8.04 15.28
N SER A 30 7.85 -9.19 15.64
CA SER A 30 7.70 -10.41 14.85
C SER A 30 6.23 -10.82 14.74
N SER A 31 5.52 -10.86 15.87
CA SER A 31 4.07 -11.16 15.87
C SER A 31 3.26 -10.07 15.16
N ASP A 32 3.64 -8.80 15.29
CA ASP A 32 2.95 -7.70 14.62
C ASP A 32 3.21 -7.69 13.09
N GLU A 33 4.37 -8.16 12.64
CA GLU A 33 4.71 -8.39 11.23
C GLU A 33 3.79 -9.46 10.64
N ASP A 34 3.70 -10.63 11.27
CA ASP A 34 2.76 -11.69 10.85
C ASP A 34 1.32 -11.19 10.83
N LEU A 35 0.93 -10.44 11.87
CA LEU A 35 -0.40 -9.85 11.95
C LEU A 35 -0.66 -8.84 10.82
N SER A 36 0.35 -8.09 10.39
CA SER A 36 0.22 -7.17 9.26
C SER A 36 -0.03 -7.90 7.94
N ILE A 37 0.58 -9.07 7.74
CA ILE A 37 0.33 -9.94 6.58
C ILE A 37 -1.09 -10.52 6.63
N ALA A 38 -1.55 -10.96 7.81
CA ALA A 38 -2.94 -11.38 7.98
C ALA A 38 -3.93 -10.26 7.61
N ILE A 39 -3.65 -9.01 7.99
CA ILE A 39 -4.44 -7.84 7.61
C ILE A 39 -4.43 -7.62 6.09
N MET A 40 -3.28 -7.75 5.41
CA MET A 40 -3.21 -7.65 3.95
C MET A 40 -4.13 -8.70 3.29
N ASN A 41 -4.11 -9.94 3.79
CA ASN A 41 -4.95 -11.01 3.27
C ASN A 41 -6.44 -10.73 3.50
N LEU A 42 -6.83 -10.19 4.65
CA LEU A 42 -8.23 -9.79 4.90
C LEU A 42 -8.69 -8.67 3.96
N ILE A 43 -7.82 -7.71 3.62
CA ILE A 43 -8.12 -6.69 2.60
C ILE A 43 -8.36 -7.37 1.24
N SER A 44 -7.55 -8.34 0.87
CA SER A 44 -7.70 -9.11 -0.37
C SER A 44 -9.01 -9.92 -0.41
N ILE A 45 -9.44 -10.46 0.74
CA ILE A 45 -10.75 -11.14 0.85
C ILE A 45 -11.90 -10.15 0.69
N GLU A 46 -11.85 -8.97 1.33
CA GLU A 46 -12.86 -7.91 1.14
C GLU A 46 -13.02 -7.56 -0.35
N GLU A 47 -11.90 -7.40 -1.07
CA GLU A 47 -11.88 -7.12 -2.52
C GLU A 47 -12.49 -8.27 -3.33
N HIS A 48 -12.11 -9.52 -3.04
CA HIS A 48 -12.68 -10.70 -3.71
C HIS A 48 -14.19 -10.81 -3.51
N MET A 49 -14.69 -10.57 -2.30
CA MET A 49 -16.12 -10.66 -2.00
C MET A 49 -16.91 -9.55 -2.69
N PHE A 50 -16.36 -8.33 -2.76
CA PHE A 50 -16.93 -7.23 -3.54
C PHE A 50 -17.09 -7.63 -5.02
N PHE A 51 -16.02 -8.10 -5.66
CA PHE A 51 -16.08 -8.51 -7.06
C PHE A 51 -17.03 -9.69 -7.28
N THR A 52 -17.06 -10.65 -6.36
CA THR A 52 -17.91 -11.84 -6.49
C THR A 52 -19.39 -11.48 -6.34
N ALA A 53 -19.74 -10.63 -5.38
CA ALA A 53 -21.09 -10.11 -5.22
C ALA A 53 -21.55 -9.39 -6.50
N ALA A 54 -20.71 -8.49 -7.04
CA ALA A 54 -21.01 -7.75 -8.26
C ALA A 54 -21.18 -8.64 -9.49
N LYS A 55 -20.33 -9.66 -9.65
CA LYS A 55 -20.37 -10.59 -10.80
C LYS A 55 -21.54 -11.57 -10.75
N THR A 56 -21.92 -12.02 -9.55
CA THR A 56 -22.91 -13.10 -9.39
C THR A 56 -24.30 -12.61 -9.01
N GLY A 57 -24.43 -11.35 -8.59
CA GLY A 57 -25.67 -10.80 -8.02
C GLY A 57 -26.06 -11.38 -6.66
N LYS A 58 -25.24 -12.28 -6.08
CA LYS A 58 -25.56 -12.95 -4.82
C LYS A 58 -25.18 -12.07 -3.63
N ILE A 59 -26.19 -11.46 -3.01
CA ILE A 59 -26.05 -10.53 -1.87
C ILE A 59 -25.38 -11.21 -0.66
N GLY A 60 -25.48 -12.53 -0.50
CA GLY A 60 -24.84 -13.26 0.61
C GLY A 60 -23.33 -13.02 0.75
N TYR A 61 -22.61 -12.73 -0.33
CA TYR A 61 -21.19 -12.38 -0.27
C TYR A 61 -20.91 -11.06 0.46
N LEU A 62 -21.89 -10.15 0.55
CA LEU A 62 -21.76 -8.90 1.30
C LEU A 62 -21.75 -9.13 2.82
N ASN A 63 -22.39 -10.20 3.31
CA ASN A 63 -22.32 -10.58 4.72
C ASN A 63 -20.90 -11.02 5.09
N LEU A 64 -20.31 -11.89 4.26
CA LEU A 64 -18.93 -12.35 4.45
C LEU A 64 -17.93 -11.19 4.32
N LEU A 65 -18.15 -10.26 3.38
CA LEU A 65 -17.37 -9.03 3.27
C LEU A 65 -17.43 -8.23 4.58
N GLN A 66 -18.62 -8.04 5.14
CA GLN A 66 -18.81 -7.28 6.37
C GLN A 66 -18.13 -7.94 7.58
N GLU A 67 -18.24 -9.25 7.73
CA GLU A 67 -17.54 -10.02 8.78
C GLU A 67 -16.02 -9.90 8.67
N THR A 68 -15.49 -10.14 7.46
CA THR A 68 -14.07 -9.98 7.13
C THR A 68 -13.59 -8.57 7.48
N ARG A 69 -14.40 -7.55 7.13
CA ARG A 69 -14.11 -6.16 7.44
C ARG A 69 -14.06 -5.86 8.93
N GLN A 70 -14.93 -6.44 9.73
CA GLN A 70 -14.87 -6.27 11.19
C GLN A 70 -13.64 -6.97 11.77
N MET A 71 -13.29 -8.16 11.29
CA MET A 71 -12.06 -8.85 11.69
C MET A 71 -10.83 -8.01 11.35
N ARG A 72 -10.72 -7.49 10.13
CA ARG A 72 -9.63 -6.60 9.72
C ARG A 72 -9.53 -5.38 10.62
N LYS A 73 -10.66 -4.70 10.90
CA LYS A 73 -10.67 -3.55 11.82
C LYS A 73 -10.16 -3.94 13.20
N LYS A 74 -10.59 -5.07 13.76
CA LYS A 74 -10.14 -5.56 15.07
C LYS A 74 -8.62 -5.80 15.09
N LEU A 75 -8.08 -6.45 14.07
CA LEU A 75 -6.64 -6.73 13.99
C LEU A 75 -5.82 -5.46 13.76
N LEU A 76 -6.29 -4.56 12.89
CA LEU A 76 -5.61 -3.29 12.62
C LEU A 76 -5.53 -2.41 13.88
N LYS A 77 -6.52 -2.51 14.80
CA LYS A 77 -6.46 -1.83 16.10
C LYS A 77 -5.35 -2.34 17.03
N ARG A 78 -4.83 -3.55 16.82
CA ARG A 78 -3.74 -4.06 17.64
C ARG A 78 -2.39 -3.43 17.26
N ILE A 79 -2.21 -3.11 15.97
CA ILE A 79 -0.95 -2.56 15.45
C ILE A 79 -0.95 -1.03 15.46
N ILE A 80 -2.06 -0.40 15.07
CA ILE A 80 -2.15 1.07 15.00
C ILE A 80 -2.61 1.60 16.35
N LYS A 81 -1.72 2.26 17.10
CA LYS A 81 -2.04 2.84 18.42
C LYS A 81 -2.77 4.19 18.36
N ASP A 82 -2.72 4.87 17.22
CA ASP A 82 -3.36 6.18 17.02
C ASP A 82 -4.56 6.01 16.08
N TYR A 83 -5.72 5.77 16.69
CA TYR A 83 -6.94 5.31 16.03
C TYR A 83 -7.74 6.42 15.36
N GLU A 84 -7.49 7.67 15.73
CA GLU A 84 -8.26 8.84 15.32
C GLU A 84 -7.44 9.68 14.33
N GLY A 85 -7.54 9.35 13.03
CA GLY A 85 -7.05 10.24 11.99
C GLY A 85 -6.52 9.56 10.72
N GLU A 86 -5.73 10.32 9.97
CA GLU A 86 -5.17 9.94 8.66
C GLU A 86 -4.29 8.68 8.74
N VAL A 87 -3.63 8.45 9.87
CA VAL A 87 -2.73 7.31 10.14
C VAL A 87 -3.43 5.98 9.91
N TRP A 88 -4.67 5.82 10.41
CA TRP A 88 -5.44 4.59 10.25
C TRP A 88 -5.66 4.22 8.78
N CYS A 89 -6.16 5.20 8.01
CA CYS A 89 -6.44 5.02 6.59
C CYS A 89 -5.16 4.83 5.78
N ILE A 90 -4.14 5.66 6.02
CA ILE A 90 -2.84 5.58 5.34
C ILE A 90 -2.21 4.21 5.58
N SER A 91 -2.16 3.73 6.82
CA SER A 91 -1.61 2.42 7.16
C SER A 91 -2.29 1.29 6.38
N LYS A 92 -3.62 1.27 6.33
CA LYS A 92 -4.37 0.27 5.54
C LYS A 92 -4.01 0.35 4.05
N HIS A 93 -3.90 1.56 3.49
CA HIS A 93 -3.55 1.76 2.08
C HIS A 93 -2.11 1.36 1.77
N LEU A 94 -1.16 1.65 2.66
CA LEU A 94 0.24 1.21 2.54
C LEU A 94 0.35 -0.32 2.49
N LEU A 95 -0.35 -1.01 3.42
CA LEU A 95 -0.38 -2.48 3.44
C LEU A 95 -1.00 -3.05 2.16
N ALA A 96 -2.17 -2.53 1.74
CA ALA A 96 -2.85 -2.98 0.53
C ALA A 96 -1.98 -2.78 -0.73
N SER A 97 -1.43 -1.57 -0.91
CA SER A 97 -0.59 -1.25 -2.06
C SER A 97 0.71 -2.06 -2.08
N SER A 98 1.32 -2.30 -0.92
CA SER A 98 2.49 -3.19 -0.80
C SER A 98 2.16 -4.60 -1.33
N MET A 99 1.04 -5.18 -0.87
CA MET A 99 0.59 -6.50 -1.31
C MET A 99 0.28 -6.56 -2.82
N ARG A 100 -0.35 -5.52 -3.39
CA ARG A 100 -0.65 -5.49 -4.82
C ARG A 100 0.62 -5.39 -5.66
N LEU A 101 1.59 -4.58 -5.25
CA LEU A 101 2.88 -4.46 -5.95
C LEU A 101 3.69 -5.76 -5.88
N SER A 102 3.68 -6.46 -4.74
CA SER A 102 4.35 -7.76 -4.64
C SER A 102 3.70 -8.79 -5.56
N GLU A 103 2.37 -8.81 -5.68
CA GLU A 103 1.69 -9.70 -6.62
C GLU A 103 2.04 -9.39 -8.10
N VAL A 104 2.08 -8.10 -8.46
CA VAL A 104 2.50 -7.68 -9.82
C VAL A 104 3.96 -8.08 -10.08
N GLY A 105 4.85 -7.89 -9.11
CA GLY A 105 6.25 -8.32 -9.19
C GLY A 105 6.37 -9.83 -9.42
N THR A 106 5.62 -10.65 -8.68
CA THR A 106 5.58 -12.10 -8.86
C THR A 106 5.07 -12.49 -10.26
N LYS A 107 4.08 -11.78 -10.80
CA LYS A 107 3.59 -12.00 -12.17
C LYS A 107 4.63 -11.63 -13.23
N SER A 108 5.42 -10.56 -13.03
CA SER A 108 6.55 -10.23 -13.92
C SER A 108 7.68 -11.27 -13.82
N LEU A 109 7.97 -11.76 -12.61
CA LEU A 109 8.98 -12.79 -12.38
C LEU A 109 8.61 -14.10 -13.09
N ALA A 110 7.35 -14.52 -13.02
CA ALA A 110 6.84 -15.70 -13.74
C ALA A 110 6.97 -15.58 -15.26
N LYS A 111 7.06 -14.36 -15.81
CA LYS A 111 7.32 -14.08 -17.24
C LYS A 111 8.81 -13.96 -17.57
N GLY A 112 9.71 -14.27 -16.63
CA GLY A 112 11.16 -14.14 -16.79
C GLY A 112 11.70 -12.72 -16.69
N LYS A 113 10.87 -11.72 -16.38
CA LYS A 113 11.26 -10.30 -16.32
C LYS A 113 11.80 -9.93 -14.94
N LYS A 114 13.04 -10.36 -14.65
CA LYS A 114 13.64 -10.24 -13.31
C LYS A 114 13.84 -8.81 -12.85
N GLU A 115 14.32 -7.92 -13.72
CA GLU A 115 14.60 -6.51 -13.39
C GLU A 115 13.31 -5.76 -13.06
N GLU A 116 12.27 -5.96 -13.88
CA GLU A 116 10.95 -5.36 -13.65
C GLU A 116 10.31 -5.89 -12.35
N ALA A 117 10.40 -7.20 -12.10
CA ALA A 117 9.91 -7.79 -10.85
C ALA A 117 10.62 -7.20 -9.63
N PHE A 118 11.94 -7.05 -9.71
CA PHE A 118 12.74 -6.46 -8.63
C PHE A 118 12.35 -5.00 -8.36
N ASP A 119 12.09 -4.21 -9.39
CA ASP A 119 11.61 -2.83 -9.23
C ASP A 119 10.24 -2.80 -8.51
N PHE A 120 9.31 -3.70 -8.83
CA PHE A 120 8.05 -3.84 -8.10
C PHE A 120 8.23 -4.26 -6.64
N PHE A 121 9.11 -5.23 -6.37
CA PHE A 121 9.40 -5.66 -5.00
C PHE A 121 10.03 -4.54 -4.17
N LYS A 122 10.91 -3.73 -4.77
CA LYS A 122 11.50 -2.57 -4.10
C LYS A 122 10.42 -1.56 -3.71
N MET A 123 9.47 -1.27 -4.58
CA MET A 123 8.34 -0.38 -4.28
C MET A 123 7.42 -0.96 -3.20
N ALA A 124 7.12 -2.26 -3.26
CA ALA A 124 6.34 -2.95 -2.22
C ALA A 124 7.04 -2.82 -0.85
N TYR A 125 8.33 -3.14 -0.79
CA TYR A 125 9.12 -3.05 0.43
C TYR A 125 9.21 -1.63 1.00
N GLN A 126 9.28 -0.61 0.15
CA GLN A 126 9.22 0.80 0.58
C GLN A 126 7.91 1.13 1.28
N LEU A 127 6.76 0.70 0.72
CA LEU A 127 5.45 0.96 1.33
C LEU A 127 5.30 0.23 2.66
N TYR A 128 5.74 -1.03 2.73
CA TYR A 128 5.74 -1.81 3.97
C TYR A 128 6.63 -1.19 5.05
N SER A 129 7.84 -0.74 4.67
CA SER A 129 8.74 -0.04 5.58
C SER A 129 8.16 1.29 6.06
N THR A 130 7.44 2.01 5.19
CA THR A 130 6.76 3.26 5.54
C THR A 130 5.63 3.02 6.55
N PHE A 131 4.88 1.92 6.40
CA PHE A 131 3.87 1.50 7.37
C PHE A 131 4.49 1.32 8.77
N TRP A 132 5.61 0.61 8.88
CA TRP A 132 6.29 0.44 10.17
C TRP A 132 6.87 1.75 10.71
N GLY A 133 7.51 2.55 9.86
CA GLY A 133 8.03 3.85 10.26
C GLY A 133 6.95 4.77 10.83
N LEU A 134 5.74 4.71 10.28
CA LEU A 134 4.60 5.48 10.77
C LEU A 134 4.04 4.93 12.09
N ASN A 135 3.83 3.62 12.19
CA ASN A 135 3.24 3.01 13.41
C ASN A 135 4.21 2.92 14.60
N LEU A 136 5.53 2.91 14.35
CA LEU A 136 6.56 3.01 15.39
C LEU A 136 6.86 4.46 15.79
N GLY A 137 6.18 5.45 15.19
CA GLY A 137 6.39 6.87 15.49
C GLY A 137 7.71 7.46 14.97
N VAL A 138 8.46 6.70 14.16
CA VAL A 138 9.71 7.14 13.51
C VAL A 138 9.43 8.26 12.49
N ILE A 139 8.29 8.17 11.81
CA ILE A 139 7.76 9.16 10.88
C ILE A 139 6.64 9.94 11.58
N LYS A 140 6.88 11.20 11.93
CA LYS A 140 5.85 12.06 12.55
C LYS A 140 4.76 12.41 11.52
N SER A 141 3.51 12.07 11.82
CA SER A 141 2.31 12.39 11.02
C SER A 141 2.19 13.89 10.68
N LYS A 142 2.54 14.80 11.61
CA LYS A 142 2.56 16.27 11.36
C LYS A 142 3.55 16.72 10.26
N LYS A 143 4.59 15.94 9.96
CA LYS A 143 5.53 16.19 8.84
C LYS A 143 5.02 15.65 7.51
N LEU A 144 3.93 14.87 7.52
CA LEU A 144 3.22 14.42 6.32
C LEU A 144 2.32 15.51 5.72
N LYS A 145 2.50 16.78 6.10
CA LYS A 145 2.02 17.94 5.33
C LYS A 145 2.74 17.96 3.98
N LEU A 146 2.23 17.16 3.06
CA LEU A 146 2.34 17.23 1.60
C LEU A 146 3.61 17.90 1.09
N SER A 147 4.65 17.10 0.86
CA SER A 147 5.65 17.36 -0.17
C SER A 147 5.02 17.25 -1.58
N ILE A 148 3.94 18.00 -1.83
CA ILE A 148 3.44 18.32 -3.18
C ILE A 148 4.08 19.65 -3.66
N LYS A 149 5.05 20.21 -2.94
CA LYS A 149 5.78 21.40 -3.42
C LYS A 149 6.64 21.06 -4.65
N LYS A 150 6.12 21.48 -5.80
CA LYS A 150 6.77 21.73 -7.11
C LYS A 150 7.03 20.51 -8.01
N ARG A 151 5.97 19.84 -8.45
CA ARG A 151 5.92 19.24 -9.81
C ARG A 151 4.80 19.79 -10.71
N GLY A 152 3.99 20.73 -10.21
CA GLY A 152 2.86 21.35 -10.93
C GLY A 152 3.19 22.49 -11.92
N GLN A 153 4.45 22.64 -12.37
CA GLN A 153 4.81 23.64 -13.38
C GLN A 153 5.26 23.05 -14.73
N LYS A 154 5.32 21.73 -14.89
CA LYS A 154 5.61 21.09 -16.21
C LYS A 154 4.41 20.42 -16.90
N GLU A 155 3.28 20.28 -16.21
CA GLU A 155 2.08 19.65 -16.80
C GLU A 155 1.19 20.60 -17.62
N LYS A 156 1.51 21.91 -17.64
CA LYS A 156 0.74 22.87 -18.46
C LYS A 156 1.18 22.94 -19.93
N GLU A 157 2.32 22.36 -20.30
CA GLU A 157 2.74 22.30 -21.72
C GLU A 157 2.25 21.03 -22.44
N ILE A 158 2.03 19.91 -21.74
CA ILE A 158 1.64 18.63 -22.37
C ILE A 158 0.13 18.57 -22.67
N LYS A 159 -0.69 19.38 -21.98
CA LYS A 159 -2.16 19.41 -22.19
C LYS A 159 -2.61 20.14 -23.45
N LYS A 160 -1.71 20.77 -24.22
CA LYS A 160 -2.07 21.39 -25.51
C LYS A 160 -1.96 20.42 -26.70
N GLU A 161 -1.25 19.30 -26.59
CA GLU A 161 -1.05 18.35 -27.70
C GLU A 161 -1.90 17.07 -27.63
N SER A 162 -2.57 16.79 -26.52
CA SER A 162 -3.36 15.55 -26.32
C SER A 162 -4.87 15.74 -26.54
N GLY A 163 -5.27 16.76 -27.31
CA GLY A 163 -6.67 17.03 -27.68
C GLY A 163 -7.30 16.05 -28.67
N ILE A 164 -6.58 15.01 -29.09
CA ILE A 164 -7.07 14.00 -30.03
C ILE A 164 -6.48 12.66 -29.59
N ILE A 165 -7.26 11.81 -28.91
CA ILE A 165 -7.28 10.34 -29.08
C ILE A 165 -8.48 9.79 -28.32
N ASN A 166 -9.32 9.12 -29.11
CA ASN A 166 -10.65 8.57 -28.87
C ASN A 166 -10.94 7.90 -27.52
N ARG A 167 -12.16 8.20 -27.03
CA ARG A 167 -12.99 7.30 -26.22
C ARG A 167 -13.26 6.02 -27.01
N LYS A 168 -12.77 4.86 -26.53
CA LYS A 168 -13.47 3.57 -26.51
C LYS A 168 -12.55 2.49 -25.90
N ASN A 169 -13.16 1.60 -25.12
CA ASN A 169 -12.62 0.41 -24.43
C ASN A 169 -12.39 0.58 -22.92
N SER A 170 -13.49 0.74 -22.18
CA SER A 170 -13.57 0.22 -20.81
C SER A 170 -13.84 -1.28 -20.89
N LEU A 171 -12.93 -2.09 -20.35
CA LEU A 171 -12.97 -3.57 -20.33
C LEU A 171 -14.07 -4.16 -19.43
N PHE A 172 -15.00 -3.35 -18.92
CA PHE A 172 -16.00 -3.76 -17.91
C PHE A 172 -17.46 -3.62 -18.36
N GLU A 173 -17.71 -3.49 -19.65
CA GLU A 173 -19.07 -3.62 -20.20
C GLU A 173 -19.18 -4.93 -20.99
N LYS A 174 -19.75 -5.95 -20.34
CA LYS A 174 -20.45 -7.06 -20.98
C LYS A 174 -21.78 -7.23 -20.29
#